data_AF-A0A4U9ZFV1-F1
#
_entry.id   AF-A0A4U9ZFV1-F1
#
_cell.length_a   1.000
_cell.length_b   1.000
_cell.length_c   1.000
_cell.angle_alpha   90.00
_cell.angle_beta   90.00
_cell.angle_gamma   90.00
#
_symmetry.space_group_name_H-M   'P 1'
#
loop_
_entity.id
_entity.type
_entity.pdbx_description
1 polymer ?
#
loop_
_entity_poly.entity_id
_entity_poly.type
_entity_poly.pdbx_seq_one_letter_code
_entity_poly.pdbx_strand_id
1 'polypeptide(L)'
;MLVENLAMQYLTGQLVVSYGTINRFRVAEGMEELIRNLFIDINLRLKMEELVTLDCLFIDGTKIEANANKYSFVWKKATDKFSAKLQEQIQVYFQEEITPLIHQAIKLDEEEPISSDQLLVFAQVLEEELEKLNQDIEETPVKGKDERKAQRRKLKKVLRKVKDDFSVGAEKYEGYQETFEGRNSFSKTDPDATFMRMKEDHMKNSQLKAAYNLQIATENQFVLHYDVFSNPTDTKTLLPLLETYPHDVKTVVADAGYGSEENLLRLN
;
A
#
# COMPACT_ATOMS: atom_id res chain seq x y z
N MET A 1 -4.29 -10.99 -24.87
CA MET A 1 -3.78 -9.79 -25.59
C MET A 1 -3.17 -10.10 -26.96
N LEU A 2 -1.96 -10.68 -27.09
CA LEU A 2 -1.35 -10.94 -28.42
C LEU A 2 -2.09 -12.00 -29.26
N VAL A 3 -2.65 -13.03 -28.62
CA VAL A 3 -3.40 -14.09 -29.32
C VAL A 3 -4.77 -13.60 -29.79
N GLU A 4 -5.30 -12.53 -29.21
CA GLU A 4 -6.67 -12.06 -29.44
C GLU A 4 -6.74 -10.81 -30.32
N ASN A 5 -5.61 -10.13 -30.57
CA ASN A 5 -5.57 -8.86 -31.31
C ASN A 5 -4.78 -9.02 -32.62
N LEU A 6 -5.49 -8.96 -33.75
CA LEU A 6 -4.93 -9.14 -35.09
C LEU A 6 -3.86 -8.09 -35.45
N ALA A 7 -4.05 -6.84 -35.03
CA ALA A 7 -3.08 -5.77 -35.29
C ALA A 7 -1.77 -6.04 -34.55
N MET A 8 -1.85 -6.53 -33.30
CA MET A 8 -0.67 -6.90 -32.53
C MET A 8 0.04 -8.13 -33.10
N GLN A 9 -0.70 -9.11 -33.63
CA GLN A 9 -0.10 -10.26 -34.33
C GLN A 9 0.66 -9.81 -35.58
N TYR A 10 0.10 -8.85 -36.33
CA TYR A 10 0.77 -8.30 -37.49
C TYR A 10 2.06 -7.56 -37.11
N LEU A 11 1.99 -6.67 -36.10
CA LEU A 11 3.15 -5.91 -35.61
C LEU A 11 4.27 -6.79 -35.06
N THR A 12 3.91 -7.92 -34.44
CA THR A 12 4.88 -8.88 -33.86
C THR A 12 5.36 -9.93 -34.87
N GLY A 13 4.87 -9.91 -36.12
CA GLY A 13 5.19 -10.96 -37.08
C GLY A 13 4.73 -12.36 -36.62
N GLN A 14 3.58 -12.41 -35.95
CA GLN A 14 3.00 -13.61 -35.30
C GLN A 14 3.81 -14.18 -34.14
N LEU A 15 4.83 -13.47 -33.64
CA LEU A 15 5.54 -13.87 -32.43
C LEU A 15 4.66 -13.66 -31.19
N VAL A 16 4.37 -14.76 -30.49
CA VAL A 16 3.64 -14.72 -29.22
C VAL A 16 4.63 -14.49 -28.08
N VAL A 17 4.67 -13.25 -27.58
CA VAL A 17 5.47 -12.89 -26.41
C VAL A 17 4.69 -13.20 -25.13
N SER A 18 5.26 -13.99 -24.23
CA SER A 18 4.62 -14.33 -22.95
C SER A 18 4.77 -13.19 -21.93
N TYR A 19 3.84 -13.11 -20.97
CA TYR A 19 3.93 -12.17 -19.84
C TYR A 19 5.29 -12.22 -19.15
N GLY A 20 5.82 -13.42 -18.88
CA GLY A 20 7.12 -13.59 -18.23
C GLY A 20 8.28 -13.01 -19.06
N THR A 21 8.16 -12.98 -20.38
CA THR A 21 9.18 -12.37 -21.26
C THR A 21 9.11 -10.85 -21.18
N ILE A 22 7.91 -10.27 -21.28
CA ILE A 22 7.70 -8.82 -21.13
C ILE A 22 8.15 -8.36 -19.75
N ASN A 23 7.81 -9.10 -18.70
CA ASN A 23 8.19 -8.73 -17.33
C ASN A 23 9.71 -8.80 -17.14
N ARG A 24 10.39 -9.86 -17.61
CA ARG A 24 11.86 -9.95 -17.56
C ARG A 24 12.55 -8.81 -18.31
N PHE A 25 12.01 -8.42 -19.47
CA PHE A 25 12.51 -7.27 -20.21
C PHE A 25 12.33 -5.98 -19.40
N ARG A 26 11.14 -5.74 -18.84
CA ARG A 26 10.85 -4.52 -18.08
C ARG A 26 11.71 -4.38 -16.82
N VAL A 27 12.01 -5.47 -16.13
CA VAL A 27 12.78 -5.44 -14.86
C VAL A 27 14.28 -5.65 -15.04
N ALA A 28 14.76 -5.85 -16.27
CA ALA A 28 16.18 -5.98 -16.52
C ALA A 28 16.91 -4.65 -16.24
N GLU A 29 18.14 -4.74 -15.76
CA GLU A 29 18.95 -3.57 -15.42
C GLU A 29 19.11 -2.63 -16.62
N GLY A 30 18.90 -1.32 -16.40
CA GLY A 30 18.98 -0.29 -17.44
C GLY A 30 17.77 -0.19 -18.37
N MET A 31 16.80 -1.11 -18.31
CA MET A 31 15.66 -1.10 -19.22
C MET A 31 14.64 0.00 -18.94
N GLU A 32 14.46 0.36 -17.67
CA GLU A 32 13.61 1.49 -17.28
C GLU A 32 14.14 2.81 -17.88
N GLU A 33 15.44 3.06 -17.75
CA GLU A 33 16.10 4.23 -18.33
C GLU A 33 16.04 4.20 -19.86
N LEU A 34 16.26 3.03 -20.47
CA LEU A 34 16.15 2.88 -21.93
C LEU A 34 14.74 3.22 -22.43
N ILE A 35 13.69 2.69 -21.78
CA ILE A 35 12.30 2.95 -22.17
C ILE A 35 11.99 4.45 -22.04
N ARG A 36 12.42 5.08 -20.94
CA ARG A 36 12.25 6.52 -20.73
C ARG A 36 12.96 7.34 -21.81
N ASN A 37 14.21 7.02 -22.12
CA ASN A 37 14.99 7.74 -23.13
C ASN A 37 14.40 7.54 -24.54
N LEU A 38 13.99 6.32 -24.89
CA LEU A 38 13.30 6.04 -26.16
C LEU A 38 12.02 6.87 -26.31
N PHE A 39 11.27 7.03 -25.22
CA PHE A 39 10.04 7.81 -25.23
C PHE A 39 10.29 9.30 -25.48
N ILE A 40 11.34 9.87 -24.85
CA ILE A 40 11.79 11.24 -25.11
C ILE A 40 12.27 11.39 -26.57
N ASP A 41 13.07 10.45 -27.08
CA ASP A 41 13.56 10.47 -28.45
C ASP A 41 12.43 10.41 -29.48
N ILE A 42 11.38 9.62 -29.21
CA ILE A 42 10.18 9.57 -30.04
C ILE A 42 9.49 10.94 -30.05
N ASN A 43 9.27 11.57 -28.89
CA ASN A 43 8.66 12.91 -28.82
C ASN A 43 9.45 13.95 -29.62
N LEU A 44 10.78 13.93 -29.49
CA LEU A 44 11.66 14.82 -30.25
C LEU A 44 11.55 14.55 -31.75
N ARG A 45 11.51 13.28 -32.17
CA ARG A 45 11.38 12.94 -33.59
C ARG A 45 10.04 13.38 -34.15
N LEU A 46 8.94 13.19 -33.40
CA LEU A 46 7.62 13.64 -33.80
C LEU A 46 7.58 15.16 -34.01
N LYS A 47 8.28 15.93 -33.15
CA LYS A 47 8.41 17.37 -33.29
C LYS A 47 9.23 17.77 -34.52
N MET A 48 10.35 17.09 -34.76
CA MET A 48 11.20 17.35 -35.93
C MET A 48 10.49 17.08 -37.26
N GLU A 49 9.60 16.09 -37.28
CA GLU A 49 8.75 15.76 -38.44
C GLU A 49 7.49 16.64 -38.51
N GLU A 50 7.36 17.65 -37.64
CA GLU A 50 6.21 18.57 -37.57
C GLU A 50 4.86 17.86 -37.35
N LEU A 51 4.89 16.64 -36.79
CA LEU A 51 3.68 15.87 -36.47
C LEU A 51 3.05 16.32 -35.15
N VAL A 52 3.85 16.91 -34.26
CA VAL A 52 3.43 17.50 -32.98
C VAL A 52 4.20 18.81 -32.73
N THR A 53 3.62 19.73 -31.98
CA THR A 53 4.26 21.00 -31.62
C THR A 53 4.93 20.93 -30.24
N LEU A 54 4.40 20.06 -29.36
CA LEU A 54 4.64 19.99 -27.93
C LEU A 54 4.16 21.22 -27.14
N ASP A 55 3.44 22.16 -27.78
CA ASP A 55 2.91 23.37 -27.13
C ASP A 55 1.55 23.11 -26.47
N CYS A 56 0.78 22.14 -26.97
CA CYS A 56 -0.58 21.84 -26.50
C CYS A 56 -0.70 20.37 -26.10
N LEU A 57 -1.07 20.09 -24.85
CA LEU A 57 -1.32 18.74 -24.34
C LEU A 57 -2.79 18.50 -24.07
N PHE A 58 -3.32 17.38 -24.56
CA PHE A 58 -4.64 16.87 -24.26
C PHE A 58 -4.52 15.72 -23.26
N ILE A 59 -5.09 15.89 -22.07
CA ILE A 59 -4.96 14.93 -20.96
C ILE A 59 -6.32 14.28 -20.69
N ASP A 60 -6.32 12.95 -20.65
CA ASP A 60 -7.49 12.15 -20.25
C ASP A 60 -7.08 11.00 -19.33
N GLY A 61 -8.03 10.58 -18.50
CA GLY A 61 -7.85 9.61 -17.43
C GLY A 61 -8.67 8.35 -17.66
N THR A 62 -8.08 7.19 -17.39
CA THR A 62 -8.78 5.91 -17.41
C THR A 62 -8.37 5.02 -16.25
N LYS A 63 -9.33 4.25 -15.74
CA LYS A 63 -9.10 3.34 -14.62
C LYS A 63 -8.86 1.94 -15.16
N ILE A 64 -7.74 1.34 -14.77
CA ILE A 64 -7.38 -0.02 -15.14
C ILE A 64 -7.54 -0.91 -13.91
N GLU A 65 -8.35 -1.96 -14.03
CA GLU A 65 -8.52 -2.96 -12.97
C GLU A 65 -7.20 -3.69 -12.72
N ALA A 66 -6.78 -3.72 -11.46
CA ALA A 66 -5.60 -4.45 -11.04
C ALA A 66 -5.89 -5.96 -11.03
N ASN A 67 -4.87 -6.77 -11.31
CA ASN A 67 -4.96 -8.22 -11.14
C ASN A 67 -4.78 -8.60 -9.66
N ALA A 68 -5.76 -8.21 -8.85
CA ALA A 68 -5.76 -8.36 -7.40
C ALA A 68 -6.96 -9.17 -6.92
N ASN A 69 -6.83 -9.80 -5.75
CA ASN A 69 -7.93 -10.55 -5.17
C ASN A 69 -9.08 -9.61 -4.75
N LYS A 70 -10.29 -9.90 -5.24
CA LYS A 70 -11.52 -9.14 -5.01
C LYS A 70 -11.98 -9.02 -3.56
N TYR A 71 -11.37 -9.72 -2.62
CA TYR A 71 -11.72 -9.68 -1.19
C TYR A 71 -10.56 -9.24 -0.29
N SER A 72 -9.49 -8.71 -0.88
CA SER A 72 -8.25 -8.34 -0.19
C SER A 72 -8.24 -6.88 0.29
N PHE A 73 -9.40 -6.33 0.62
CA PHE A 73 -9.57 -4.89 0.84
C PHE A 73 -9.01 -4.47 2.19
N VAL A 74 -8.21 -3.40 2.21
CA VAL A 74 -7.78 -2.73 3.43
C VAL A 74 -8.13 -1.25 3.34
N TRP A 75 -8.87 -0.76 4.33
CA TRP A 75 -9.30 0.64 4.42
C TRP A 75 -8.61 1.32 5.58
N LYS A 76 -8.10 2.54 5.36
CA LYS A 76 -7.40 3.31 6.38
C LYS A 76 -8.27 3.55 7.60
N LYS A 77 -9.47 4.10 7.41
CA LYS A 77 -10.43 4.36 8.49
C LYS A 77 -10.80 3.11 9.31
N ALA A 78 -10.91 1.95 8.67
CA ALA A 78 -11.20 0.70 9.38
C ALA A 78 -9.96 0.25 10.17
N THR A 79 -8.78 0.34 9.55
CA THR A 79 -7.48 0.04 10.17
C THR A 79 -7.24 0.91 11.39
N ASP A 80 -7.44 2.23 11.29
CA ASP A 80 -7.32 3.17 12.40
C ASP A 80 -8.23 2.77 13.57
N LYS A 81 -9.50 2.46 13.27
CA LYS A 81 -10.48 2.05 14.28
C LYS A 81 -10.07 0.75 14.98
N PHE A 82 -9.64 -0.26 14.22
CA PHE A 82 -9.28 -1.56 14.80
C PHE A 82 -7.93 -1.52 15.51
N SER A 83 -6.99 -0.69 15.04
CA SER A 83 -5.71 -0.43 15.70
C SER A 83 -5.94 0.26 17.04
N ALA A 84 -6.74 1.32 17.10
CA ALA A 84 -7.09 1.99 18.36
C ALA A 84 -7.76 1.05 19.36
N LYS A 85 -8.69 0.20 18.90
CA LYS A 85 -9.34 -0.80 19.76
C LYS A 85 -8.35 -1.86 20.28
N LEU A 86 -7.37 -2.25 19.46
CA LEU A 86 -6.32 -3.17 19.89
C LEU A 86 -5.46 -2.50 20.97
N GLN A 87 -5.08 -1.24 20.80
CA GLN A 87 -4.31 -0.47 21.79
C GLN A 87 -5.05 -0.37 23.13
N GLU A 88 -6.34 -0.05 23.13
CA GLU A 88 -7.18 -0.05 24.34
C GLU A 88 -7.17 -1.42 25.03
N GLN A 89 -7.31 -2.51 24.26
CA GLN A 89 -7.27 -3.87 24.80
C GLN A 89 -5.90 -4.23 25.38
N ILE A 90 -4.82 -3.81 24.73
CA ILE A 90 -3.46 -3.99 25.23
C ILE A 90 -3.31 -3.25 26.57
N GLN A 91 -3.64 -1.96 26.62
CA GLN A 91 -3.51 -1.15 27.85
C GLN A 91 -4.27 -1.78 29.03
N VAL A 92 -5.54 -2.13 28.84
CA VAL A 92 -6.34 -2.81 29.88
C VAL A 92 -5.71 -4.13 30.30
N TYR A 93 -5.28 -4.96 29.34
CA TYR A 93 -4.66 -6.25 29.64
C TYR A 93 -3.33 -6.10 30.39
N PHE A 94 -2.54 -5.08 30.05
CA PHE A 94 -1.30 -4.77 30.75
C PHE A 94 -1.55 -4.36 32.20
N GLN A 95 -2.55 -3.51 32.45
CA GLN A 95 -2.94 -3.09 33.80
C GLN A 95 -3.49 -4.26 34.63
N GLU A 96 -4.38 -5.08 34.07
CA GLU A 96 -5.06 -6.14 34.82
C GLU A 96 -4.23 -7.42 35.01
N GLU A 97 -3.43 -7.81 34.01
CA GLU A 97 -2.82 -9.14 33.97
C GLU A 97 -1.29 -9.13 34.04
N ILE A 98 -0.63 -8.10 33.51
CA ILE A 98 0.84 -8.03 33.45
C ILE A 98 1.41 -7.29 34.66
N THR A 99 0.85 -6.14 35.03
CA THR A 99 1.29 -5.32 36.17
C THR A 99 1.34 -6.11 37.50
N PRO A 100 0.37 -6.99 37.82
CA PRO A 100 0.46 -7.80 39.04
C PRO A 100 1.53 -8.90 38.99
N LEU A 101 2.03 -9.26 37.80
CA LEU A 101 2.99 -10.35 37.60
C LEU A 101 4.43 -9.86 37.48
N ILE A 102 4.64 -8.65 36.96
CA ILE A 102 5.96 -8.05 36.77
C ILE A 102 5.98 -6.72 37.52
N HIS A 103 6.66 -6.69 38.68
CA HIS A 103 6.85 -5.47 39.48
C HIS A 103 7.84 -4.47 38.87
N GLN A 104 8.61 -4.88 37.86
CA GLN A 104 9.47 -3.99 37.09
C GLN A 104 8.59 -3.04 36.27
N ALA A 105 8.35 -1.89 36.89
CA ALA A 105 7.56 -0.79 36.41
C ALA A 105 8.05 -0.28 35.05
N ILE A 106 7.46 -0.77 33.98
CA ILE A 106 7.26 0.06 32.81
C ILE A 106 5.94 0.77 33.08
N LYS A 107 6.04 2.00 33.60
CA LYS A 107 4.90 2.91 33.56
C LYS A 107 4.62 3.14 32.08
N LEU A 108 3.64 2.41 31.56
CA LEU A 108 3.06 2.72 30.27
C LEU A 108 2.50 4.14 30.38
N ASP A 109 2.99 5.02 29.53
CA ASP A 109 2.35 6.31 29.37
C ASP A 109 0.97 6.05 28.77
N GLU A 110 -0.10 6.46 29.45
CA GLU A 110 -1.47 6.20 28.99
C GLU A 110 -1.75 6.93 27.67
N GLU A 111 -0.95 7.95 27.36
CA GLU A 111 -1.09 8.80 26.18
C GLU A 111 -0.36 8.25 24.94
N GLU A 112 0.63 7.35 25.09
CA GLU A 112 1.38 6.81 23.95
C GLU A 112 0.91 5.41 23.51
N PRO A 113 0.79 5.16 22.19
CA PRO A 113 0.46 3.83 21.68
C PRO A 113 1.62 2.86 21.90
N ILE A 114 1.30 1.62 22.25
CA ILE A 114 2.28 0.56 22.48
C ILE A 114 2.67 -0.06 21.14
N SER A 115 3.93 0.08 20.76
CA SER A 115 4.43 -0.47 19.49
C SER A 115 4.64 -1.98 19.53
N SER A 116 4.68 -2.62 18.36
CA SER A 116 5.04 -4.04 18.25
C SER A 116 6.41 -4.35 18.87
N ASP A 117 7.39 -3.46 18.70
CA ASP A 117 8.72 -3.57 19.32
C ASP A 117 8.66 -3.57 20.85
N GLN A 118 7.85 -2.69 21.45
CA GLN A 118 7.65 -2.69 22.89
C GLN A 118 7.00 -4.00 23.37
N LEU A 119 6.03 -4.54 22.62
CA LEU A 119 5.42 -5.85 22.91
C LEU A 119 6.43 -7.01 22.85
N LEU A 120 7.41 -6.94 21.96
CA LEU A 120 8.50 -7.92 21.90
C LEU A 120 9.39 -7.84 23.15
N VAL A 121 9.73 -6.63 23.59
CA VAL A 121 10.48 -6.43 24.85
C VAL A 121 9.68 -6.97 26.04
N PHE A 122 8.38 -6.70 26.10
CA PHE A 122 7.51 -7.24 27.15
C PHE A 122 7.46 -8.77 27.13
N ALA A 123 7.41 -9.38 25.95
CA ALA A 123 7.45 -10.83 25.81
C ALA A 123 8.77 -11.41 26.33
N GLN A 124 9.92 -10.76 26.08
CA GLN A 124 11.22 -11.19 26.60
C GLN A 124 11.26 -11.15 28.13
N VAL A 125 10.79 -10.06 28.75
CA VAL A 125 10.73 -9.95 30.23
C VAL A 125 9.83 -11.04 30.82
N LEU A 126 8.69 -11.32 30.20
CA LEU A 126 7.79 -12.41 30.60
C LEU A 126 8.44 -13.79 30.43
N GLU A 127 9.26 -14.01 29.41
CA GLU A 127 10.02 -15.24 29.19
C GLU A 127 11.08 -15.44 30.28
N GLU A 128 11.84 -14.39 30.62
CA GLU A 128 12.84 -14.43 31.69
C GLU A 128 12.22 -14.74 33.06
N GLU A 129 11.11 -14.07 33.42
CA GLU A 129 10.41 -14.35 34.67
C GLU A 129 9.80 -15.75 34.71
N LEU A 130 9.32 -16.24 33.56
CA LEU A 130 8.86 -17.62 33.46
C LEU A 130 10.01 -18.62 33.67
N GLU A 131 11.21 -18.31 33.18
CA GLU A 131 12.39 -19.16 33.33
C GLU A 131 12.87 -19.21 34.78
N LYS A 132 13.00 -18.05 35.45
CA LYS A 132 13.31 -17.98 36.89
C LYS A 132 12.32 -18.78 37.72
N LEU A 133 11.01 -18.61 37.46
CA LEU A 133 9.98 -19.35 38.16
C LEU A 133 10.03 -20.87 37.89
N ASN A 134 10.47 -21.30 36.70
CA ASN A 134 10.68 -22.72 36.43
C ASN A 134 11.85 -23.28 37.24
N GLN A 135 12.98 -22.56 37.27
CA GLN A 135 14.16 -22.94 38.05
C GLN A 135 13.81 -23.04 39.54
N ASP A 136 13.12 -22.05 40.11
CA ASP A 136 12.69 -22.06 41.51
C ASP A 136 11.83 -23.30 41.86
N ILE A 137 10.93 -23.70 40.96
CA ILE A 137 10.07 -24.88 41.16
C ILE A 137 10.88 -26.18 41.10
N GLU A 138 11.89 -26.25 40.23
CA GLU A 138 12.78 -27.42 40.10
C GLU A 138 13.74 -27.55 41.28
N GLU A 139 14.32 -26.43 41.74
CA GLU A 139 15.27 -26.40 42.86
C GLU A 139 14.58 -26.64 44.21
N THR A 140 13.34 -26.16 44.39
CA THR A 140 12.60 -26.28 45.64
C THR A 140 11.24 -26.97 45.46
N PRO A 141 11.22 -28.30 45.23
CA PRO A 141 9.98 -29.03 44.99
C PRO A 141 9.14 -29.13 46.27
N VAL A 142 7.91 -28.59 46.22
CA VAL A 142 6.95 -28.66 47.33
C VAL A 142 5.99 -29.83 47.14
N LYS A 143 5.76 -30.62 48.20
CA LYS A 143 4.74 -31.68 48.23
C LYS A 143 3.36 -31.07 48.51
N GLY A 144 2.44 -31.15 47.55
CA GLY A 144 1.06 -30.67 47.69
C GLY A 144 0.68 -29.59 46.67
N LYS A 145 -0.27 -28.71 47.05
CA LYS A 145 -0.70 -27.58 46.22
C LYS A 145 0.41 -26.52 46.20
N ASP A 146 0.94 -26.24 45.02
CA ASP A 146 2.01 -25.26 44.80
C ASP A 146 1.44 -24.04 44.08
N GLU A 147 1.41 -22.89 44.75
CA GLU A 147 0.90 -21.63 44.20
C GLU A 147 1.77 -21.11 43.04
N ARG A 148 3.07 -21.44 43.04
CA ARG A 148 4.00 -21.09 41.95
C ARG A 148 3.62 -21.78 40.65
N LYS A 149 3.06 -23.00 40.71
CA LYS A 149 2.54 -23.69 39.52
C LYS A 149 1.30 -22.98 38.95
N ALA A 150 0.49 -22.32 39.78
CA ALA A 150 -0.63 -21.51 39.32
C ALA A 150 -0.12 -20.21 38.67
N GLN A 151 0.84 -19.53 39.30
CA GLN A 151 1.49 -18.34 38.73
C GLN A 151 2.17 -18.64 37.39
N ARG A 152 2.89 -19.77 37.28
CA ARG A 152 3.50 -20.23 36.02
C ARG A 152 2.46 -20.40 34.91
N ARG A 153 1.30 -21.00 35.20
CA ARG A 153 0.22 -21.15 34.22
C ARG A 153 -0.32 -19.79 33.78
N LYS A 154 -0.44 -18.84 34.72
CA LYS A 154 -0.87 -17.46 34.44
C LYS A 154 0.14 -16.75 33.54
N LEU A 155 1.44 -16.77 33.89
CA LEU A 155 2.53 -16.20 33.07
C LEU A 155 2.56 -16.81 31.66
N LYS A 156 2.46 -18.13 31.51
CA LYS A 156 2.38 -18.77 30.18
C LYS A 156 1.20 -18.27 29.35
N LYS A 157 0.03 -18.09 29.98
CA LYS A 157 -1.17 -17.59 29.30
C LYS A 157 -0.97 -16.14 28.83
N VAL A 158 -0.39 -15.30 29.69
CA VAL A 158 -0.09 -13.89 29.41
C VAL A 158 0.95 -13.76 28.31
N LEU A 159 2.08 -14.47 28.42
CA LEU A 159 3.13 -14.50 27.40
C LEU A 159 2.56 -14.90 26.03
N ARG A 160 1.76 -15.96 25.99
CA ARG A 160 1.10 -16.40 24.76
C ARG A 160 0.21 -15.30 24.18
N LYS A 161 -0.55 -14.60 25.03
CA LYS A 161 -1.43 -13.51 24.59
C LYS A 161 -0.64 -12.34 24.00
N VAL A 162 0.45 -11.94 24.65
CA VAL A 162 1.32 -10.84 24.17
C VAL A 162 1.98 -11.22 22.84
N LYS A 163 2.55 -12.42 22.75
CA LYS A 163 3.33 -12.87 21.59
C LYS A 163 2.45 -13.24 20.39
N ASP A 164 1.43 -14.08 20.60
CA ASP A 164 0.66 -14.68 19.50
C ASP A 164 -0.49 -13.78 19.03
N ASP A 165 -1.05 -12.92 19.90
CA ASP A 165 -2.20 -12.08 19.57
C ASP A 165 -1.82 -10.61 19.43
N PHE A 166 -1.27 -10.00 20.49
CA PHE A 166 -1.05 -8.54 20.51
C PHE A 166 0.10 -8.10 19.60
N SER A 167 1.24 -8.79 19.64
CA SER A 167 2.41 -8.44 18.80
C SER A 167 2.07 -8.59 17.32
N VAL A 168 1.45 -9.73 16.95
CA VAL A 168 0.98 -9.99 15.58
C VAL A 168 -0.06 -8.95 15.12
N GLY A 169 -0.95 -8.54 16.02
CA GLY A 169 -1.94 -7.50 15.74
C GLY A 169 -1.33 -6.12 15.52
N ALA A 170 -0.37 -5.73 16.37
CA ALA A 170 0.32 -4.45 16.31
C ALA A 170 1.16 -4.35 15.03
N GLU A 171 2.02 -5.35 14.78
CA GLU A 171 2.88 -5.42 13.58
C GLU A 171 2.05 -5.35 12.30
N LYS A 172 0.93 -6.08 12.24
CA LYS A 172 0.01 -6.04 11.10
C LYS A 172 -0.53 -4.63 10.85
N TYR A 173 -0.95 -3.92 11.89
CA TYR A 173 -1.53 -2.58 11.70
C TYR A 173 -0.47 -1.52 11.42
N GLU A 174 0.71 -1.63 12.01
CA GLU A 174 1.87 -0.79 11.70
C GLU A 174 2.26 -0.94 10.22
N GLY A 175 2.44 -2.17 9.74
CA GLY A 175 2.75 -2.42 8.33
C GLY A 175 1.64 -1.92 7.38
N TYR A 176 0.36 -1.99 7.79
CA TYR A 176 -0.72 -1.39 7.00
C TYR A 176 -0.64 0.14 6.97
N GLN A 177 -0.25 0.80 8.07
CA GLN A 177 -0.08 2.25 8.11
C GLN A 177 1.05 2.72 7.19
N GLU A 178 2.16 1.99 7.19
CA GLU A 178 3.28 2.23 6.27
C GLU A 178 2.82 2.10 4.81
N THR A 179 2.08 1.03 4.49
CA THR A 179 1.59 0.76 3.14
C THR A 179 0.64 1.85 2.61
N PHE A 180 -0.09 2.56 3.46
CA PHE A 180 -1.05 3.56 2.97
C PHE A 180 -0.35 4.70 2.22
N GLU A 181 0.84 5.17 2.62
CA GLU A 181 1.56 6.24 1.92
C GLU A 181 0.68 7.47 1.58
N GLY A 182 -0.23 7.84 2.49
CA GLY A 182 -1.20 8.93 2.29
C GLY A 182 -2.50 8.55 1.56
N ARG A 183 -2.59 7.34 1.01
CA ARG A 183 -3.80 6.77 0.39
C ARG A 183 -4.81 6.32 1.45
N ASN A 184 -6.07 6.18 1.03
CA ASN A 184 -7.17 5.77 1.91
C ASN A 184 -7.43 4.25 1.92
N SER A 185 -6.81 3.51 1.01
CA SER A 185 -7.08 2.08 0.82
C SER A 185 -6.00 1.41 -0.03
N PHE A 186 -5.76 0.11 0.15
CA PHE A 186 -4.90 -0.69 -0.72
C PHE A 186 -5.33 -2.17 -0.74
N SER A 187 -4.93 -2.93 -1.76
CA SER A 187 -5.15 -4.38 -1.83
C SER A 187 -4.02 -5.17 -1.17
N LYS A 188 -4.34 -6.19 -0.35
CA LYS A 188 -3.30 -7.06 0.25
C LYS A 188 -2.50 -7.88 -0.76
N THR A 189 -3.05 -8.13 -1.94
CA THR A 189 -2.39 -8.92 -2.99
C THR A 189 -1.67 -8.06 -4.02
N ASP A 190 -2.00 -6.78 -4.06
CA ASP A 190 -1.36 -5.77 -4.90
C ASP A 190 -1.33 -4.43 -4.12
N PRO A 191 -0.32 -4.21 -3.26
CA PRO A 191 -0.26 -3.05 -2.38
C PRO A 191 -0.27 -1.70 -3.09
N ASP A 192 0.13 -1.64 -4.35
CA ASP A 192 0.16 -0.41 -5.14
C ASP A 192 -1.23 -0.04 -5.69
N ALA A 193 -2.12 -1.03 -5.83
CA ALA A 193 -3.49 -0.82 -6.28
C ALA A 193 -4.39 -0.22 -5.20
N THR A 194 -5.19 0.77 -5.60
CA THR A 194 -6.15 1.48 -4.72
C THR A 194 -7.58 1.12 -5.10
N PHE A 195 -8.52 1.16 -4.16
CA PHE A 195 -9.92 0.92 -4.48
C PHE A 195 -10.56 2.10 -5.16
N MET A 196 -11.03 1.88 -6.38
CA MET A 196 -11.66 2.90 -7.21
C MET A 196 -13.03 2.42 -7.67
N ARG A 197 -13.96 3.36 -7.80
CA ARG A 197 -15.24 3.10 -8.43
C ARG A 197 -15.00 3.04 -9.94
N MET A 198 -15.25 1.88 -10.53
CA MET A 198 -15.11 1.69 -11.97
C MET A 198 -16.26 2.38 -12.71
N LYS A 199 -16.03 2.71 -13.99
CA LYS A 199 -17.08 3.25 -14.87
C LYS A 199 -18.28 2.28 -14.87
N GLU A 200 -19.48 2.84 -14.86
CA GLU A 200 -20.70 2.04 -14.91
C GLU A 200 -20.73 1.23 -16.20
N ASP A 201 -20.94 -0.08 -16.06
CA ASP A 201 -21.24 -0.90 -17.23
C ASP A 201 -22.62 -0.53 -17.79
N HIS A 202 -22.95 -1.07 -18.97
CA HIS A 202 -24.26 -0.84 -19.60
C HIS A 202 -25.45 -1.26 -18.72
N MET A 203 -25.20 -2.03 -17.65
CA MET A 203 -26.18 -2.49 -16.67
C MET A 203 -26.22 -1.62 -15.41
N LYS A 204 -25.51 -0.47 -15.39
CA LYS A 204 -25.39 0.48 -14.27
C LYS A 204 -24.75 -0.12 -13.01
N ASN A 205 -23.96 -1.17 -13.15
CA ASN A 205 -23.18 -1.71 -12.04
C ASN A 205 -21.82 -1.00 -11.97
N SER A 206 -21.74 0.10 -11.24
CA SER A 206 -20.44 0.65 -10.84
C SER A 206 -19.88 -0.19 -9.68
N GLN A 207 -18.92 -1.06 -10.00
CA GLN A 207 -18.24 -1.87 -9.00
C GLN A 207 -17.03 -1.15 -8.43
N LEU A 208 -16.84 -1.28 -7.12
CA LEU A 208 -15.60 -0.88 -6.47
C LEU A 208 -14.57 -2.00 -6.65
N LYS A 209 -13.42 -1.68 -7.24
CA LYS A 209 -12.37 -2.65 -7.52
C LYS A 209 -10.99 -2.07 -7.22
N ALA A 210 -10.03 -2.94 -6.95
CA ALA A 210 -8.62 -2.55 -6.91
C ALA A 210 -8.23 -2.14 -8.34
N ALA A 211 -7.70 -0.94 -8.48
CA ALA A 211 -7.42 -0.34 -9.77
C ALA A 211 -6.29 0.68 -9.67
N TYR A 212 -5.83 1.08 -10.85
CA TYR A 212 -4.87 2.13 -11.08
C TYR A 212 -5.54 3.23 -11.91
N ASN A 213 -5.23 4.49 -11.62
CA ASN A 213 -5.69 5.61 -12.43
C ASN A 213 -4.58 5.98 -13.42
N LEU A 214 -4.70 5.49 -14.65
CA LEU A 214 -3.78 5.81 -15.74
C LEU A 214 -4.18 7.15 -16.35
N GLN A 215 -3.22 8.05 -16.46
CA GLN A 215 -3.38 9.34 -17.11
C GLN A 215 -2.51 9.35 -18.35
N ILE A 216 -3.05 9.88 -19.44
CA ILE A 216 -2.38 9.89 -20.74
C ILE A 216 -2.43 11.31 -21.29
N ALA A 217 -1.27 11.85 -21.65
CA ALA A 217 -1.14 13.11 -22.36
C ALA A 217 -0.88 12.84 -23.84
N THR A 218 -1.62 13.54 -24.70
CA THR A 218 -1.60 13.33 -26.14
C THR A 218 -1.55 14.64 -26.91
N GLU A 219 -1.02 14.59 -28.13
CA GLU A 219 -1.14 15.65 -29.13
C GLU A 219 -1.23 15.00 -30.51
N ASN A 220 -2.15 15.47 -31.36
CA ASN A 220 -2.34 14.98 -32.73
C ASN A 220 -2.35 13.44 -32.85
N GLN A 221 -3.07 12.77 -31.94
CA GLN A 221 -3.19 11.30 -31.84
C GLN A 221 -1.93 10.54 -31.41
N PHE A 222 -0.85 11.23 -31.04
CA PHE A 222 0.33 10.63 -30.43
C PHE A 222 0.26 10.68 -28.91
N VAL A 223 0.67 9.60 -28.25
CA VAL A 223 0.86 9.57 -26.79
C VAL A 223 2.24 10.17 -26.49
N LEU A 224 2.24 11.30 -25.79
CA LEU A 224 3.46 12.06 -25.48
C LEU A 224 3.91 11.88 -24.03
N HIS A 225 2.99 11.48 -23.14
CA HIS A 225 3.29 11.18 -21.74
C HIS A 225 2.23 10.30 -21.12
N TYR A 226 2.59 9.58 -20.06
CA TYR A 226 1.64 8.88 -19.22
C TYR A 226 2.17 8.78 -17.81
N ASP A 227 1.26 8.64 -16.86
CA ASP A 227 1.62 8.32 -15.48
C ASP A 227 0.47 7.58 -14.78
N VAL A 228 0.78 6.89 -13.69
CA VAL A 228 -0.15 6.02 -12.97
C VAL A 228 -0.31 6.49 -11.54
N PHE A 229 -1.53 6.84 -11.18
CA PHE A 229 -1.86 7.37 -9.87
C PHE A 229 -2.71 6.41 -9.06
N SER A 230 -2.55 6.49 -7.74
CA SER A 230 -3.40 5.83 -6.76
C SER A 230 -4.69 6.62 -6.47
N ASN A 231 -4.78 7.85 -6.96
CA ASN A 231 -5.93 8.74 -6.76
C ASN A 231 -7.16 8.25 -7.55
N PRO A 232 -8.32 8.02 -6.91
CA PRO A 232 -9.52 7.58 -7.62
C PRO A 232 -10.12 8.65 -8.56
N THR A 233 -9.81 9.93 -8.33
CA THR A 233 -10.31 11.08 -9.11
C THR A 233 -9.16 11.80 -9.80
N ASP A 234 -9.44 12.38 -10.96
CA ASP A 234 -8.44 13.00 -11.84
C ASP A 234 -8.02 14.41 -11.39
N THR A 235 -8.80 15.04 -10.48
CA THR A 235 -8.49 16.37 -9.93
C THR A 235 -7.08 16.49 -9.35
N LYS A 236 -6.56 15.46 -8.71
CA LYS A 236 -5.25 15.47 -8.03
C LYS A 236 -4.11 14.90 -8.87
N THR A 237 -4.38 14.44 -10.08
CA THR A 237 -3.37 13.81 -10.94
C THR A 237 -2.75 14.78 -11.94
N LEU A 238 -3.42 15.92 -12.22
CA LEU A 238 -2.99 16.87 -13.24
C LEU A 238 -1.60 17.45 -12.98
N LEU A 239 -1.41 18.09 -11.81
CA LEU A 239 -0.14 18.75 -11.51
C LEU A 239 1.02 17.75 -11.40
N PRO A 240 0.87 16.61 -10.68
CA PRO A 240 1.91 15.58 -10.68
C PRO A 240 2.28 15.06 -12.08
N LEU A 241 1.30 14.88 -12.97
CA LEU A 241 1.56 14.45 -14.35
C LEU A 241 2.36 15.50 -15.14
N LEU A 242 2.06 16.79 -14.95
CA LEU A 242 2.78 17.88 -15.60
C LEU A 242 4.20 18.06 -15.04
N GLU A 243 4.40 17.80 -13.75
CA GLU A 243 5.74 17.85 -13.11
C GLU A 243 6.69 16.80 -13.67
N THR A 244 6.18 15.64 -14.10
CA THR A 244 6.99 14.57 -14.71
C THR A 244 7.12 14.69 -16.23
N TYR A 245 6.40 15.62 -16.86
CA TYR A 245 6.46 15.82 -18.30
C TYR A 245 7.77 16.53 -18.70
N PRO A 246 8.54 16.00 -19.67
CA PRO A 246 9.91 16.49 -19.96
C PRO A 246 9.97 17.81 -20.75
N HIS A 247 8.84 18.41 -21.12
CA HIS A 247 8.80 19.59 -21.99
C HIS A 247 7.92 20.70 -21.42
N ASP A 248 8.25 21.95 -21.71
CA ASP A 248 7.40 23.08 -21.34
C ASP A 248 6.15 23.12 -22.22
N VAL A 249 4.97 23.23 -21.60
CA VAL A 249 3.67 23.24 -22.28
C VAL A 249 3.06 24.63 -22.17
N LYS A 250 2.51 25.14 -23.27
CA LYS A 250 1.80 26.44 -23.27
C LYS A 250 0.34 26.31 -22.94
N THR A 251 -0.29 25.24 -23.44
CA THR A 251 -1.73 25.01 -23.29
C THR A 251 -1.98 23.59 -22.83
N VAL A 252 -2.72 23.45 -21.72
CA VAL A 252 -3.21 22.15 -21.24
C VAL A 252 -4.71 22.10 -21.44
N VAL A 253 -5.17 21.06 -22.12
CA VAL A 253 -6.59 20.77 -22.36
C VAL A 253 -6.95 19.49 -21.64
N ALA A 254 -7.86 19.59 -20.67
CA ALA A 254 -8.35 18.47 -19.90
C ALA A 254 -9.87 18.61 -19.70
N ASP A 255 -10.55 17.53 -19.35
CA ASP A 255 -11.98 17.58 -19.09
C ASP A 255 -12.32 18.27 -17.75
N ALA A 256 -13.61 18.44 -17.47
CA ALA A 256 -14.07 19.08 -16.24
C ALA A 256 -13.72 18.29 -14.96
N GLY A 257 -13.40 17.00 -15.07
CA GLY A 257 -12.97 16.14 -13.97
C GLY A 257 -11.63 16.57 -13.35
N TYR A 258 -10.84 17.38 -14.06
CA TYR A 258 -9.60 17.98 -13.58
C TYR A 258 -9.80 19.36 -12.94
N GLY A 259 -11.01 19.91 -12.95
CA GLY A 259 -11.27 21.25 -12.44
C GLY A 259 -11.09 21.35 -10.92
N SER A 260 -10.13 22.17 -10.48
CA SER A 260 -9.96 22.56 -9.07
C SER A 260 -9.35 23.96 -8.99
N GLU A 261 -9.58 24.67 -7.88
CA GLU A 261 -8.98 25.99 -7.64
C GLU A 261 -7.44 25.92 -7.70
N GLU A 262 -6.86 24.89 -7.07
CA GLU A 262 -5.43 24.62 -7.06
C GLU A 262 -4.86 24.45 -8.48
N ASN A 263 -5.53 23.65 -9.32
CA ASN A 263 -5.10 23.44 -10.71
C ASN A 263 -5.19 24.73 -11.51
N LEU A 264 -6.28 25.50 -11.36
CA LEU A 264 -6.45 26.76 -12.08
C LEU A 264 -5.44 27.82 -11.65
N LEU A 265 -5.11 27.93 -10.36
CA LEU A 265 -4.10 28.87 -9.87
C LEU A 265 -2.69 28.53 -10.37
N ARG A 266 -2.40 27.24 -10.60
CA ARG A 266 -1.08 26.79 -11.04
C ARG A 266 -0.88 26.85 -12.56
N LEU A 267 -1.97 26.76 -13.32
CA LEU A 267 -1.98 26.80 -14.79
C LEU A 267 -2.17 28.22 -15.37
N ASN A 268 -2.59 29.19 -14.55
CA ASN A 268 -2.64 30.62 -14.88
C ASN A 268 -1.28 31.30 -14.67
#